data_AF-A0A318S0J9-F1
#
_entry.id   AF-A0A318S0J9-F1
#
_cell.length_a   1.000
_cell.length_b   1.000
_cell.length_c   1.000
_cell.angle_alpha   90.00
_cell.angle_beta   90.00
_cell.angle_gamma   90.00
#
_symmetry.space_group_name_H-M   'P 1'
#
loop_
_entity.id
_entity.type
_entity.pdbx_description
1 polymer ?
#
loop_
_entity_poly.entity_id
_entity_poly.type
_entity_poly.pdbx_seq_one_letter_code
_entity_poly.pdbx_strand_id
1 'polypeptide(L)' 'MSHLLDLVTCRWVPGTLDRVRVSSRGQAEVLDIGEVERRFGRAALEALYLKGHFTRRDDVSNEFPPDIRE' A
#
# COMPACT_ATOMS: atom_id res chain seq x y z
N MET A 1 22.79 -8.98 6.95
CA MET A 1 21.41 -9.38 6.63
C MET A 1 20.85 -8.31 5.70
N SER A 2 20.67 -8.61 4.42
CA SER A 2 20.19 -7.63 3.44
C SER A 2 18.69 -7.42 3.68
N HIS A 3 18.31 -6.26 4.21
CA HIS A 3 16.92 -5.83 4.26
C HIS A 3 16.41 -5.71 2.81
N LEU A 4 15.66 -6.72 2.35
CA LEU A 4 14.90 -6.62 1.11
C LEU A 4 13.75 -5.67 1.41
N LEU A 5 13.97 -4.39 1.13
CA LEU A 5 12.96 -3.34 1.24
C LEU A 5 11.76 -3.75 0.38
N ASP A 6 10.58 -3.89 0.99
CA ASP A 6 9.37 -4.16 0.23
C ASP A 6 8.85 -2.86 -0.34
N LEU A 7 8.96 -2.74 -1.66
CA LEU A 7 8.42 -1.59 -2.36
C LEU A 7 6.95 -1.83 -2.67
N VAL A 8 6.08 -1.08 -2.02
CA VAL A 8 4.67 -0.99 -2.37
C VAL A 8 4.46 0.20 -3.30
N THR A 9 3.74 -0.03 -4.40
CA THR A 9 3.35 1.02 -5.34
C THR A 9 1.85 1.01 -5.55
N CYS A 10 1.24 2.20 -5.58
CA CYS A 10 -0.18 2.38 -5.84
C CYS A 10 -0.35 3.27 -7.07
N ARG A 11 -1.29 2.91 -7.97
CA ARG A 11 -1.70 3.73 -9.13
C ARG A 11 -3.19 3.59 -9.40
N TRP A 12 -3.81 4.62 -9.94
CA TRP A 12 -5.20 4.54 -10.40
C TRP A 12 -5.38 3.47 -11.47
N VAL A 13 -6.50 2.76 -11.41
CA VAL A 13 -6.95 1.93 -12.53
C VAL A 13 -7.63 2.86 -13.56
N PRO A 14 -7.16 2.91 -14.82
CA PRO A 14 -7.74 3.76 -15.84
C PRO A 14 -9.24 3.49 -16.03
N GLY A 15 -10.03 4.55 -16.22
CA GLY A 15 -11.47 4.45 -16.43
C GLY A 15 -12.29 4.19 -15.15
N THR A 16 -11.65 4.27 -13.97
CA THR A 16 -12.34 4.14 -12.68
C THR A 16 -12.12 5.40 -11.83
N LEU A 17 -13.06 5.68 -10.92
CA LEU A 17 -12.98 6.82 -10.01
C LEU A 17 -12.46 6.43 -8.62
N ASP A 18 -12.59 5.15 -8.28
CA ASP A 18 -12.43 4.63 -6.92
C ASP A 18 -11.52 3.38 -6.85
N ARG A 19 -10.92 2.94 -7.96
CA ARG A 19 -10.06 1.73 -7.97
C ARG A 19 -8.59 2.07 -8.12
N VAL A 20 -7.80 1.43 -7.29
CA VAL A 20 -6.36 1.60 -7.21
C VAL A 20 -5.70 0.23 -7.33
N ARG A 21 -4.77 0.11 -8.28
CA ARG A 21 -3.88 -1.04 -8.38
C ARG A 21 -2.74 -0.86 -7.40
N VAL A 22 -2.62 -1.79 -6.47
CA VAL A 22 -1.53 -1.89 -5.50
C VAL A 22 -0.61 -3.02 -5.93
N SER A 23 0.68 -2.76 -6.04
CA SER A 23 1.68 -3.77 -6.43
C SER A 23 2.80 -3.82 -5.39
N SER A 24 3.10 -5.03 -4.91
CA SER A 24 4.14 -5.31 -3.91
C SER A 24 4.71 -6.71 -4.15
N ARG A 25 6.03 -6.90 -3.97
CA ARG A 25 6.70 -8.21 -4.11
C ARG A 25 6.34 -9.00 -5.39
N GLY A 26 6.12 -8.29 -6.51
CA GLY A 26 5.72 -8.90 -7.78
C GLY A 26 4.25 -9.36 -7.85
N GLN A 27 3.49 -9.20 -6.78
CA GLN A 27 2.04 -9.39 -6.77
C GLN A 27 1.35 -8.04 -6.99
N ALA A 28 0.14 -8.09 -7.54
CA ALA A 28 -0.71 -6.93 -7.65
C ALA A 28 -2.16 -7.28 -7.32
N GLU A 29 -2.81 -6.39 -6.60
CA GLU A 29 -4.24 -6.44 -6.27
C GLU A 29 -4.91 -5.12 -6.64
N VAL A 30 -6.23 -5.14 -6.83
CA VAL A 30 -7.02 -3.94 -7.05
C VAL A 30 -7.88 -3.71 -5.83
N LEU A 31 -7.71 -2.54 -5.21
CA LEU A 31 -8.43 -2.13 -4.01
C LEU A 31 -9.31 -0.93 -4.33
N ASP A 32 -10.38 -0.76 -3.55
CA ASP A 32 -11.10 0.51 -3.52
C ASP A 32 -10.31 1.58 -2.73
N ILE A 33 -10.61 2.86 -2.97
CA ILE A 33 -9.94 3.98 -2.30
C ILE A 33 -10.06 3.94 -0.78
N GLY A 34 -11.15 3.39 -0.23
CA GLY A 34 -11.34 3.26 1.22
C GLY A 34 -10.37 2.24 1.81
N GLU A 35 -10.19 1.10 1.15
CA GLU A 35 -9.19 0.11 1.56
C GLU A 35 -7.75 0.62 1.42
N VAL A 36 -7.46 1.43 0.39
CA VAL A 36 -6.16 2.10 0.26
C VAL A 36 -5.91 3.06 1.42
N GLU A 37 -6.90 3.87 1.79
CA GLU A 37 -6.78 4.76 2.95
C GLU A 37 -6.56 3.98 4.25
N ARG A 38 -7.29 2.88 4.44
CA ARG A 38 -7.12 2.02 5.62
C ARG A 38 -5.73 1.41 5.72
N ARG A 39 -5.16 0.91 4.61
CA ARG A 39 -3.86 0.21 4.61
C ARG A 39 -2.66 1.14 4.57
N PHE A 40 -2.76 2.24 3.83
CA PHE A 40 -1.61 3.10 3.53
C PHE A 40 -1.75 4.51 4.10
N GLY A 41 -2.90 4.83 4.69
CA GLY A 41 -3.21 6.12 5.27
C GLY A 41 -3.61 7.16 4.22
N ARG A 42 -4.12 8.28 4.71
CA ARG A 42 -4.58 9.40 3.88
C ARG A 42 -3.49 10.00 2.98
N ALA A 43 -2.23 9.96 3.41
CA ALA A 43 -1.10 10.42 2.61
C ALA A 43 -0.96 9.67 1.27
N ALA A 44 -1.35 8.39 1.22
CA ALA A 44 -1.36 7.62 -0.02
C ALA A 44 -2.43 8.12 -0.98
N LEU A 45 -3.64 8.42 -0.49
CA LEU A 45 -4.69 9.01 -1.30
C LEU A 45 -4.30 10.40 -1.83
N GLU A 46 -3.71 11.26 -0.99
CA GLU A 46 -3.26 12.58 -1.41
C GLU A 46 -2.21 12.48 -2.51
N ALA A 47 -1.23 11.59 -2.38
CA ALA A 47 -0.24 11.35 -3.42
C ALA A 47 -0.89 10.79 -4.71
N LEU A 48 -1.86 9.89 -4.60
CA LEU A 48 -2.60 9.38 -5.75
C LEU A 48 -3.38 10.47 -6.47
N TYR A 49 -4.09 11.35 -5.76
CA TYR A 49 -4.83 12.46 -6.35
C TYR A 49 -3.90 13.51 -6.99
N LEU A 50 -2.80 13.84 -6.32
CA LEU A 50 -1.91 14.93 -6.76
C LEU A 50 -0.88 14.50 -7.80
N LYS A 51 -0.41 13.24 -7.75
CA LYS A 51 0.71 12.73 -8.56
C LYS A 51 0.34 11.52 -9.41
N GLY A 52 -0.87 10.98 -9.26
CA GLY A 52 -1.32 9.76 -9.95
C GLY A 52 -0.67 8.47 -9.47
N HIS A 53 0.25 8.55 -8.49
CA HIS A 53 0.97 7.41 -7.95
C HIS A 53 1.44 7.66 -6.51
N PHE A 54 1.60 6.57 -5.77
CA PHE A 54 2.19 6.55 -4.43
C PHE A 54 3.18 5.39 -4.33
N THR A 55 4.28 5.59 -3.62
CA THR A 55 5.30 4.57 -3.39
C THR A 55 5.73 4.61 -1.93
N ARG A 56 5.71 3.46 -1.25
CA ARG A 56 6.18 3.31 0.14
C ARG A 56 7.19 2.18 0.20
N ARG A 57 8.24 2.37 1.00
CA ARG A 57 9.12 1.28 1.42
C ARG A 57 8.53 0.73 2.72
N ASP A 58 8.03 -0.48 2.67
CA ASP A 58 7.73 -1.25 3.86
C ASP A 58 9.02 -1.91 4.34
N ASP A 59 9.46 -1.49 5.52
CA ASP A 59 10.43 -2.23 6.30
C ASP A 59 9.64 -3.29 7.07
N VAL A 60 9.65 -4.53 6.58
CA VAL A 60 9.03 -5.66 7.28
C VAL A 60 9.94 -6.08 8.43
N SER A 61 10.07 -5.21 9.44
CA SER A 61 10.71 -5.51 10.72
C SER A 61 9.72 -5.43 11.90
N ASN A 62 8.41 -5.42 11.63
CA ASN A 62 7.39 -5.41 12.67
C ASN A 62 6.31 -6.45 12.39
N GLU A 63 6.72 -7.73 12.36
CA GLU A 63 5.84 -8.79 12.83
C GLU A 63 5.52 -8.48 14.30
N PHE A 64 4.35 -7.90 14.54
CA PHE A 64 3.74 -7.96 15.87
C PHE A 64 3.67 -9.46 16.26
N PRO A 65 4.27 -9.88 17.39
CA PRO A 65 4.08 -11.25 17.84
C PRO A 65 2.58 -11.51 18.08
N PRO A 66 2.06 -12.68 17.68
CA PRO A 66 0.67 -13.02 17.97
C PRO A 66 0.50 -13.17 19.50
N ASP A 67 -0.53 -12.49 20.01
CA ASP A 67 -1.21 -12.73 21.29
C ASP A 67 -0.33 -12.69 22.56
N ILE A 68 -0.35 -11.54 23.25
CA ILE A 68 -0.26 -11.56 24.72
C ILE A 68 -1.65 -11.96 25.22
N ARG A 69 -1.81 -13.24 25.57
CA ARG A 69 -2.92 -13.68 26.44
C ARG A 69 -2.37 -13.88 27.85
N GLU A 70 -3.02 -13.18 28.78
CA GLU A 70 -2.76 -13.14 30.23
C GLU A 70 -2.79 -14.51 30.91
#